data_AF-A0A6A6BQQ4-F1
#
_entry.id   AF-A0A6A6BQQ4-F1
#
_cell.length_a   1.000
_cell.length_b   1.000
_cell.length_c   1.000
_cell.angle_alpha   90.00
_cell.angle_beta   90.00
_cell.angle_gamma   90.00
#
_symmetry.space_group_name_H-M   'P 1'
#
loop_
_entity.id
_entity.type
_entity.pdbx_description
1 polymer ?
#
loop_
_entity_poly.entity_id
_entity_poly.type
_entity_poly.pdbx_seq_one_letter_code
_entity_poly.pdbx_strand_id
1 'polypeptide(L)'
;MSPAPQQQNIDATGKPQRLSAATETLHNTIAHPGNVYINVQGAYIADDDQPKTPLSIHSDDYESGGRDIRLPNHTDVVSHIAVDIGGSLAKVVYFSRDPTSQELGGRLNFLKFETDRIEECIEFMRELKLHYQTINGSKPADLTVMATGGGAFKYYDRIRQALEVEVLREDEMECLIIGLDFFITEIPCEVFTYSPEDPMQFVEARPDIYPYLLVNIGSGVSMVKVSGPRQYERIGGTSLGGGTLWGLLSLLTGARNFEDMLRLADKGDNTSVDMLVGDIYGTDYGKIGLKSTTIASSFGKVYKRKREAEREAEDHGNLLGHHHHSAPAVSVDDEAAAAAADNEHAARSFKPEDVSKSLLYAVSNNIGQIAYLHAEKHNLKRIYFGGSFIGGHRQTMNTLAYAIKFWSKGEKQAYFLRHEGYLGAVGAFLKRQPRNWGRRNSVEGVGAVRPVFGGAVPAGRVSNGGGVGERVVG
;
A
#
# COMPACT_ATOMS: atom_id res chain seq x y z
N MET A 1 21.93 -30.52 34.06
CA MET A 1 20.76 -31.41 33.94
C MET A 1 20.34 -31.39 32.48
N SER A 2 20.56 -32.49 31.76
CA SER A 2 20.23 -32.62 30.34
C SER A 2 18.71 -32.75 30.15
N PRO A 3 18.09 -32.21 29.09
CA PRO A 3 16.68 -32.45 28.81
C PRO A 3 16.48 -33.86 28.23
N ALA A 4 15.41 -34.52 28.66
CA ALA A 4 14.98 -35.83 28.17
C ALA A 4 14.54 -35.78 26.69
N PRO A 5 14.63 -36.89 25.94
CA PRO A 5 14.25 -36.92 24.52
C PRO A 5 12.73 -36.88 24.35
N GLN A 6 12.27 -36.11 23.34
CA GLN A 6 10.88 -36.06 22.89
C GLN A 6 10.42 -37.44 22.40
N GLN A 7 9.33 -37.96 22.97
CA GLN A 7 8.68 -39.18 22.51
C GLN A 7 8.06 -38.97 21.12
N GLN A 8 8.53 -39.73 20.13
CA GLN A 8 7.87 -39.86 18.84
C GLN A 8 6.68 -40.82 18.98
N ASN A 9 5.50 -40.41 18.52
CA ASN A 9 4.32 -41.28 18.42
C ASN A 9 4.52 -42.28 17.27
N ILE A 10 4.77 -43.53 17.64
CA ILE A 10 4.92 -44.67 16.74
C ILE A 10 3.74 -45.61 16.97
N ASP A 11 3.04 -45.98 15.90
CA ASP A 11 1.98 -46.98 15.96
C ASP A 11 2.57 -48.39 16.05
N ALA A 12 1.76 -49.40 16.37
CA ALA A 12 2.16 -50.80 16.68
C ALA A 12 2.88 -51.57 15.54
N THR A 13 3.21 -50.89 14.44
CA THR A 13 3.96 -51.42 13.28
C THR A 13 5.26 -50.66 12.97
N GLY A 14 5.69 -49.73 13.83
CA GLY A 14 7.00 -49.09 13.74
C GLY A 14 7.16 -48.05 12.60
N LYS A 15 6.06 -47.53 12.07
CA LYS A 15 6.08 -46.44 11.05
C LYS A 15 5.65 -45.10 11.67
N PRO A 16 6.28 -43.97 11.29
CA PRO A 16 5.84 -42.65 11.74
C PRO A 16 4.41 -42.38 11.24
N GLN A 17 3.52 -41.97 12.16
CA GLN A 17 2.17 -41.53 11.81
C GLN A 17 2.26 -40.29 10.92
N ARG A 18 1.94 -40.43 9.62
CA ARG A 18 1.61 -39.29 8.76
C ARG A 18 0.29 -38.73 9.26
N LEU A 19 0.34 -37.58 9.95
CA LEU A 19 -0.84 -36.75 10.12
C LEU A 19 -1.39 -36.43 8.74
N SER A 20 -2.70 -36.64 8.55
CA SER A 20 -3.36 -36.26 7.30
C SER A 20 -3.22 -34.74 7.09
N ALA A 21 -3.12 -34.29 5.85
CA ALA A 21 -3.05 -32.86 5.53
C ALA A 21 -4.18 -32.06 6.20
N ALA A 22 -5.38 -32.66 6.35
CA ALA A 22 -6.53 -32.08 7.04
C ALA A 22 -6.30 -31.79 8.54
N THR A 23 -5.51 -32.62 9.23
CA THR A 23 -5.15 -32.42 10.65
C THR A 23 -4.10 -31.33 10.86
N GLU A 24 -3.20 -31.13 9.89
CA GLU A 24 -2.27 -29.98 9.89
C GLU A 24 -3.01 -28.67 9.65
N THR A 25 -3.98 -28.66 8.71
CA THR A 25 -4.85 -27.49 8.49
C THR A 25 -5.63 -27.13 9.77
N LEU A 26 -6.11 -28.13 10.51
CA LEU A 26 -6.88 -27.93 11.74
C LEU A 26 -6.05 -27.32 12.88
N HIS A 27 -4.78 -27.70 13.04
CA HIS A 27 -3.89 -27.13 14.07
C HIS A 27 -3.49 -25.68 13.74
N ASN A 28 -3.25 -25.37 12.46
CA ASN A 28 -2.99 -23.99 12.01
C ASN A 28 -4.24 -23.09 12.15
N THR A 29 -5.45 -23.66 12.02
CA THR A 29 -6.73 -22.94 12.21
C THR A 29 -6.88 -22.37 13.62
N ILE A 30 -6.31 -23.02 14.64
CA ILE A 30 -6.40 -22.59 16.04
C ILE A 30 -5.38 -21.48 16.36
N ALA A 31 -4.25 -21.45 15.66
CA ALA A 31 -3.22 -20.44 15.89
C ALA A 31 -3.61 -19.06 15.32
N HIS A 32 -4.37 -18.99 14.22
CA HIS A 32 -4.65 -17.74 13.49
C HIS A 32 -6.15 -17.56 13.17
N PRO A 33 -6.98 -17.20 14.16
CA PRO A 33 -8.43 -16.99 13.94
C PRO A 33 -8.69 -15.67 13.19
N GLY A 34 -8.81 -15.73 11.86
CA GLY A 34 -9.11 -14.53 11.07
C GLY A 34 -9.29 -14.63 9.55
N ASN A 35 -8.66 -15.58 8.86
CA ASN A 35 -8.32 -15.37 7.45
C ASN A 35 -9.26 -16.06 6.45
N VAL A 36 -9.58 -15.39 5.34
CA VAL A 36 -9.85 -16.08 4.07
C VAL A 36 -8.68 -17.02 3.81
N TYR A 37 -8.93 -18.30 3.54
CA TYR A 37 -7.86 -19.21 3.10
C TYR A 37 -7.51 -18.94 1.63
N ILE A 38 -6.71 -17.91 1.37
CA ILE A 38 -6.01 -17.80 0.10
C ILE A 38 -4.84 -18.79 0.13
N ASN A 39 -4.78 -19.68 -0.87
CA ASN A 39 -3.63 -20.57 -0.99
C ASN A 39 -2.47 -19.83 -1.64
N VAL A 40 -1.52 -19.39 -0.82
CA VAL A 40 -0.30 -18.69 -1.22
C VAL A 40 0.87 -19.63 -1.55
N GLN A 41 0.67 -20.95 -1.50
CA GLN A 41 1.72 -21.89 -1.87
C GLN A 41 2.14 -21.66 -3.33
N GLY A 42 3.42 -21.39 -3.54
CA GLY A 42 3.97 -21.07 -4.86
C GLY A 42 3.56 -19.69 -5.38
N ALA A 43 3.08 -18.79 -4.52
CA ALA A 43 2.78 -17.42 -4.91
C ALA A 43 4.02 -16.71 -5.44
N TYR A 44 3.83 -15.91 -6.48
CA TYR A 44 4.89 -15.07 -7.05
C TYR A 44 4.29 -13.82 -7.64
N ILE A 45 5.09 -12.77 -7.74
CA ILE A 45 4.66 -11.51 -8.35
C ILE A 45 4.96 -11.59 -9.85
N ALA A 46 3.94 -11.42 -10.69
CA ALA A 46 4.01 -11.56 -12.14
C ALA A 46 5.01 -10.58 -12.77
N ASP A 47 5.64 -10.97 -13.87
CA ASP A 47 6.50 -10.09 -14.67
C ASP A 47 5.69 -9.28 -15.70
N ASP A 48 6.28 -8.21 -16.22
CA ASP A 48 5.62 -7.25 -17.12
C ASP A 48 5.14 -7.86 -18.44
N ASP A 49 5.70 -9.02 -18.84
CA ASP A 49 5.35 -9.74 -20.05
C ASP A 49 4.12 -10.66 -19.92
N GLN A 50 3.55 -10.81 -18.71
CA GLN A 50 2.33 -11.61 -18.52
C GLN A 50 1.08 -10.81 -18.89
N PRO A 51 0.08 -11.44 -19.54
CA PRO A 51 -1.17 -10.77 -19.86
C PRO A 51 -1.82 -10.27 -18.58
N LYS A 52 -1.97 -8.94 -18.46
CA LYS A 52 -2.76 -8.28 -17.42
C LYS A 52 -4.23 -8.62 -17.68
N THR A 53 -4.96 -9.06 -16.67
CA THR A 53 -6.38 -9.39 -16.84
C THR A 53 -7.13 -8.13 -17.30
N PRO A 54 -7.77 -8.13 -18.48
CA PRO A 54 -8.54 -6.99 -18.95
C PRO A 54 -9.97 -7.11 -18.41
N LEU A 55 -10.53 -6.02 -17.87
CA LEU A 55 -11.99 -5.90 -17.73
C LEU A 55 -12.58 -4.55 -18.15
N SER A 56 -11.79 -3.57 -18.62
CA SER A 56 -12.34 -2.31 -19.15
C SER A 56 -11.73 -1.91 -20.51
N ILE A 57 -12.60 -1.36 -21.35
CA ILE A 57 -12.38 -0.84 -22.72
C ILE A 57 -11.73 0.57 -22.69
N HIS A 58 -11.64 1.21 -21.51
CA HIS A 58 -11.09 2.54 -21.32
C HIS A 58 -9.89 2.47 -20.36
N SER A 59 -8.68 2.39 -20.93
CA SER A 59 -7.41 2.31 -20.19
C SER A 59 -7.04 3.60 -19.44
N ASP A 60 -7.73 4.71 -19.72
CA ASP A 60 -7.37 6.04 -19.24
C ASP A 60 -8.01 6.39 -17.88
N ASP A 61 -8.93 5.55 -17.40
CA ASP A 61 -9.75 5.82 -16.20
C ASP A 61 -9.12 5.27 -14.90
N TYR A 62 -8.04 4.49 -15.00
CA TYR A 62 -7.35 3.92 -13.84
C TYR A 62 -5.88 3.64 -14.11
N GLU A 63 -5.09 3.63 -13.05
CA GLU A 63 -3.68 3.28 -13.12
C GLU A 63 -3.46 1.87 -12.52
N SER A 64 -2.74 1.02 -13.25
CA SER A 64 -2.20 -0.25 -12.73
C SER A 64 -1.20 0.09 -11.62
N GLY A 65 -1.53 -0.17 -10.35
CA GLY A 65 -0.68 0.25 -9.23
C GLY A 65 0.29 -0.80 -8.74
N GLY A 66 0.59 -1.80 -9.57
CA GLY A 66 1.58 -2.81 -9.23
C GLY A 66 1.56 -3.97 -10.21
N ARG A 67 2.43 -4.95 -9.93
CA ARG A 67 2.47 -6.22 -10.66
C ARG A 67 1.53 -7.21 -9.97
N ASP A 68 0.66 -7.89 -10.71
CA ASP A 68 -0.29 -8.85 -10.13
C ASP A 68 0.42 -9.94 -9.32
N ILE A 69 -0.23 -10.46 -8.29
CA ILE A 69 0.28 -11.62 -7.53
C ILE A 69 -0.41 -12.88 -8.01
N ARG A 70 0.36 -13.79 -8.59
CA ARG A 70 -0.12 -15.10 -9.05
C ARG A 70 -0.23 -16.05 -7.87
N LEU A 71 -1.35 -16.76 -7.82
CA LEU A 71 -1.70 -17.73 -6.80
C LEU A 71 -2.03 -19.07 -7.49
N PRO A 72 -1.01 -19.83 -7.92
CA PRO A 72 -1.20 -20.97 -8.82
C PRO A 72 -1.97 -22.13 -8.18
N ASN A 73 -1.99 -22.20 -6.85
CA ASN A 73 -2.64 -23.29 -6.12
C ASN A 73 -3.98 -22.87 -5.47
N HIS A 74 -4.48 -21.66 -5.73
CA HIS A 74 -5.76 -21.20 -5.17
C HIS A 74 -6.93 -21.46 -6.13
N THR A 75 -7.68 -22.52 -5.86
CA THR A 75 -8.81 -22.99 -6.70
C THR A 75 -10.18 -22.70 -6.09
N ASP A 76 -10.27 -21.97 -4.98
CA ASP A 76 -11.54 -21.63 -4.32
C ASP A 76 -12.13 -20.32 -4.86
N VAL A 77 -13.46 -20.23 -4.85
CA VAL A 77 -14.15 -19.04 -5.37
C VAL A 77 -13.97 -17.89 -4.39
N VAL A 78 -13.44 -16.77 -4.86
CA VAL A 78 -13.36 -15.53 -4.09
C VAL A 78 -14.58 -14.68 -4.42
N SER A 79 -15.43 -14.45 -3.41
CA SER A 79 -16.70 -13.74 -3.57
C SER A 79 -16.69 -12.33 -2.97
N HIS A 80 -15.58 -11.60 -3.08
CA HIS A 80 -15.50 -10.23 -2.59
C HIS A 80 -14.50 -9.37 -3.36
N ILE A 81 -14.74 -8.06 -3.32
CA ILE A 81 -13.85 -7.00 -3.78
C ILE A 81 -13.39 -6.24 -2.54
N ALA A 82 -12.11 -5.90 -2.45
CA ALA A 82 -11.59 -5.07 -1.38
C ALA A 82 -11.20 -3.69 -1.89
N VAL A 83 -11.51 -2.65 -1.12
CA VAL A 83 -11.19 -1.27 -1.47
C VAL A 83 -10.72 -0.48 -0.25
N ASP A 84 -9.58 0.19 -0.38
CA ASP A 84 -9.07 1.18 0.59
C ASP A 84 -9.24 2.58 0.02
N ILE A 85 -10.19 3.33 0.58
CA ILE A 85 -10.53 4.68 0.09
C ILE A 85 -9.88 5.72 0.99
N GLY A 86 -8.69 6.16 0.59
CA GLY A 86 -7.96 7.24 1.24
C GLY A 86 -8.46 8.63 0.83
N GLY A 87 -7.82 9.67 1.38
CA GLY A 87 -8.16 11.07 1.08
C GLY A 87 -7.92 11.46 -0.39
N SER A 88 -6.88 10.91 -1.02
CA SER A 88 -6.48 11.27 -2.39
C SER A 88 -6.59 10.11 -3.38
N LEU A 89 -6.48 8.86 -2.93
CA LEU A 89 -6.50 7.68 -3.78
C LEU A 89 -7.38 6.57 -3.18
N ALA A 90 -8.21 5.94 -4.01
CA ALA A 90 -8.88 4.68 -3.75
C ALA A 90 -8.06 3.53 -4.37
N LYS A 91 -7.83 2.45 -3.62
CA LYS A 91 -7.07 1.26 -4.07
C LYS A 91 -7.96 0.05 -4.03
N VAL A 92 -8.11 -0.62 -5.17
CA VAL A 92 -8.94 -1.81 -5.32
C VAL A 92 -8.04 -3.04 -5.43
N VAL A 93 -8.39 -4.07 -4.66
CA VAL A 93 -7.82 -5.41 -4.74
C VAL A 93 -8.93 -6.41 -4.99
N TYR A 94 -8.78 -7.22 -6.03
CA TYR A 94 -9.74 -8.26 -6.36
C TYR A 94 -9.04 -9.48 -6.95
N PHE A 95 -9.70 -10.64 -6.81
CA PHE A 95 -9.19 -11.89 -7.36
C PHE A 95 -9.85 -12.18 -8.71
N SER A 96 -9.03 -12.60 -9.68
CA SER A 96 -9.51 -13.09 -10.98
C SER A 96 -8.91 -14.46 -11.29
N ARG A 97 -9.66 -15.26 -12.04
CA ARG A 97 -9.13 -16.43 -12.74
C ARG A 97 -9.11 -16.11 -14.22
N ASP A 98 -8.09 -16.55 -14.92
CA ASP A 98 -8.11 -16.53 -16.38
C ASP A 98 -8.77 -17.84 -16.86
N PRO A 99 -10.01 -17.79 -17.36
CA PRO A 99 -10.70 -19.00 -17.84
C PRO A 99 -10.08 -19.56 -19.13
N THR A 100 -9.24 -18.78 -19.82
CA THR A 100 -8.56 -19.20 -21.06
C THR A 100 -7.16 -19.75 -20.79
N SER A 101 -6.61 -19.49 -19.60
CA SER A 101 -5.32 -20.03 -19.19
C SER A 101 -5.45 -21.51 -18.82
N GLN A 102 -4.54 -22.34 -19.34
CA GLN A 102 -4.38 -23.72 -18.89
C GLN A 102 -3.72 -23.79 -17.50
N GLU A 103 -3.26 -22.66 -16.95
CA GLU A 103 -2.63 -22.59 -15.64
C GLU A 103 -3.68 -22.68 -14.51
N LEU A 104 -3.43 -23.57 -13.56
CA LEU A 104 -4.24 -23.70 -12.35
C LEU A 104 -4.17 -22.41 -11.50
N GLY A 105 -5.23 -22.15 -10.75
CA GLY A 105 -5.29 -21.06 -9.78
C GLY A 105 -5.83 -19.73 -10.32
N GLY A 106 -5.34 -18.63 -9.78
CA GLY A 106 -5.75 -17.28 -10.20
C GLY A 106 -4.74 -16.20 -9.80
N ARG A 107 -5.19 -14.97 -9.66
CA ARG A 107 -4.33 -13.83 -9.29
C ARG A 107 -5.05 -12.77 -8.48
N LEU A 108 -4.29 -12.07 -7.63
CA LEU A 108 -4.70 -10.80 -7.04
C LEU A 108 -4.30 -9.67 -7.98
N ASN A 109 -5.26 -8.81 -8.28
CA ASN A 109 -5.11 -7.66 -9.17
C ASN A 109 -5.12 -6.38 -8.32
N PHE A 110 -4.33 -5.38 -8.73
CA PHE A 110 -4.10 -4.16 -7.97
C PHE A 110 -4.37 -2.93 -8.85
N LEU A 111 -5.37 -2.14 -8.48
CA LEU A 111 -5.79 -0.95 -9.24
C LEU A 111 -5.90 0.25 -8.32
N LYS A 112 -5.61 1.45 -8.83
CA LYS A 112 -5.79 2.70 -8.09
C LYS A 112 -6.55 3.72 -8.93
N PHE A 113 -7.35 4.51 -8.22
CA PHE A 113 -8.17 5.59 -8.74
C PHE A 113 -7.92 6.84 -7.89
N GLU A 114 -7.99 8.02 -8.50
CA GLU A 114 -8.06 9.26 -7.73
C GLU A 114 -9.39 9.32 -6.97
N THR A 115 -9.36 9.67 -5.68
CA THR A 115 -10.57 9.74 -4.85
C THR A 115 -11.57 10.77 -5.37
N ASP A 116 -11.11 11.80 -6.09
CA ASP A 116 -11.98 12.78 -6.74
C ASP A 116 -12.75 12.18 -7.93
N ARG A 117 -12.23 11.09 -8.51
CA ARG A 117 -12.85 10.28 -9.57
C ARG A 117 -13.48 9.00 -9.01
N ILE A 118 -14.05 9.06 -7.81
CA ILE A 118 -14.62 7.88 -7.12
C ILE A 118 -15.72 7.17 -7.93
N GLU A 119 -16.45 7.90 -8.78
CA GLU A 119 -17.51 7.30 -9.60
C GLU A 119 -16.94 6.30 -10.63
N GLU A 120 -15.74 6.54 -11.18
CA GLU A 120 -15.03 5.60 -12.06
C GLU A 120 -14.66 4.31 -11.30
N CYS A 121 -14.20 4.45 -10.05
CA CYS A 121 -13.93 3.30 -9.18
C CYS A 121 -15.20 2.49 -8.88
N ILE A 122 -16.34 3.16 -8.66
CA ILE A 122 -17.63 2.50 -8.39
C ILE A 122 -18.12 1.77 -9.64
N GLU A 123 -18.00 2.38 -10.82
CA GLU A 123 -18.38 1.74 -12.08
C GLU A 123 -17.54 0.50 -12.33
N PHE A 124 -16.22 0.59 -12.14
CA PHE A 124 -15.33 -0.55 -12.27
C PHE A 124 -15.72 -1.71 -11.34
N MET A 125 -16.06 -1.44 -10.07
CA MET A 125 -16.54 -2.49 -9.17
C MET A 125 -17.90 -3.07 -9.60
N ARG A 126 -18.75 -2.30 -10.28
CA ARG A 126 -20.00 -2.79 -10.89
C ARG A 126 -19.71 -3.73 -12.06
N GLU A 127 -18.74 -3.40 -12.91
CA GLU A 127 -18.28 -4.29 -14.00
C GLU A 127 -17.73 -5.60 -13.45
N LEU A 128 -16.90 -5.55 -12.40
CA LEU A 128 -16.41 -6.74 -11.69
C LEU A 128 -17.57 -7.60 -11.16
N LYS A 129 -18.60 -6.98 -10.60
CA LYS A 129 -19.80 -7.68 -10.14
C LYS A 129 -20.51 -8.41 -11.29
N LEU A 130 -20.74 -7.73 -12.42
CA LEU A 130 -21.42 -8.31 -13.58
C LEU A 130 -20.61 -9.48 -14.17
N HIS A 131 -19.30 -9.31 -14.28
CA HIS A 131 -18.39 -10.37 -14.74
C HIS A 131 -18.44 -11.60 -13.81
N TYR A 132 -18.37 -11.38 -12.50
CA TYR A 132 -18.47 -12.43 -11.50
C TYR A 132 -19.80 -13.21 -11.58
N GLN A 133 -20.93 -12.50 -11.79
CA GLN A 133 -22.25 -13.12 -11.98
C GLN A 133 -22.34 -13.94 -13.28
N THR A 134 -21.66 -13.49 -14.34
CA THR A 134 -21.63 -14.19 -15.63
C THR A 134 -20.89 -15.52 -15.52
N ILE A 135 -19.77 -15.56 -14.81
CA ILE A 135 -18.94 -16.76 -14.64
C ILE A 135 -19.56 -17.75 -13.65
N ASN A 136 -20.10 -17.26 -12.53
CA ASN A 136 -20.53 -18.12 -11.42
C ASN A 136 -22.05 -18.33 -11.32
N GLY A 137 -22.82 -17.81 -12.30
CA GLY A 137 -24.28 -17.88 -12.34
C GLY A 137 -25.00 -16.88 -11.42
N SER A 138 -26.31 -17.09 -11.21
CA SER A 138 -27.18 -16.15 -10.49
C SER A 138 -27.26 -16.38 -8.97
N LYS A 139 -26.62 -17.43 -8.44
CA LYS A 139 -26.56 -17.73 -6.99
C LYS A 139 -25.14 -17.89 -6.40
N PRO A 140 -24.10 -17.17 -6.84
CA PRO A 140 -22.86 -17.14 -6.10
C PRO A 140 -23.11 -16.30 -4.84
N ALA A 141 -22.70 -16.83 -3.68
CA ALA A 141 -22.83 -16.18 -2.38
C ALA A 141 -22.57 -14.67 -2.49
N ASP A 142 -23.57 -13.86 -2.11
CA ASP A 142 -23.65 -12.40 -2.30
C ASP A 142 -22.26 -11.75 -2.34
N LEU A 143 -21.80 -11.39 -3.55
CA LEU A 143 -20.53 -10.68 -3.74
C LEU A 143 -20.48 -9.54 -2.71
N THR A 144 -19.42 -9.47 -1.92
CA THR A 144 -19.31 -8.49 -0.83
C THR A 144 -18.24 -7.46 -1.17
N VAL A 145 -18.43 -6.21 -0.77
CA VAL A 145 -17.35 -5.21 -0.80
C VAL A 145 -16.77 -5.06 0.61
N MET A 146 -15.47 -5.30 0.75
CA MET A 146 -14.68 -5.04 1.96
C MET A 146 -14.04 -3.66 1.83
N ALA A 147 -14.59 -2.65 2.50
CA ALA A 147 -14.13 -1.27 2.40
C ALA A 147 -13.36 -0.85 3.66
N THR A 148 -12.22 -0.20 3.48
CA THR A 148 -11.43 0.41 4.57
C THR A 148 -10.97 1.82 4.21
N GLY A 149 -10.28 2.49 5.13
CA GLY A 149 -9.90 3.89 5.03
C GLY A 149 -11.05 4.84 5.36
N GLY A 150 -10.74 6.13 5.57
CA GLY A 150 -11.76 7.14 5.90
C GLY A 150 -12.90 7.25 4.88
N GLY A 151 -12.61 6.99 3.59
CA GLY A 151 -13.61 7.00 2.52
C GLY A 151 -14.61 5.85 2.59
N ALA A 152 -14.31 4.75 3.28
CA ALA A 152 -15.26 3.65 3.49
C ALA A 152 -16.53 4.11 4.24
N PHE A 153 -16.42 5.17 5.06
CA PHE A 153 -17.57 5.80 5.71
C PHE A 153 -18.25 6.81 4.79
N LYS A 154 -17.46 7.68 4.14
CA LYS A 154 -17.94 8.78 3.29
C LYS A 154 -18.74 8.28 2.08
N TYR A 155 -18.28 7.20 1.44
CA TYR A 155 -18.85 6.68 0.19
C TYR A 155 -19.69 5.41 0.39
N TYR A 156 -19.94 5.01 1.64
CA TYR A 156 -20.66 3.79 1.99
C TYR A 156 -22.01 3.66 1.25
N ASP A 157 -22.88 4.65 1.39
CA ASP A 157 -24.22 4.61 0.81
C ASP A 157 -24.17 4.63 -0.71
N ARG A 158 -23.22 5.36 -1.31
CA ARG A 158 -23.04 5.40 -2.77
C ARG A 158 -22.67 4.04 -3.33
N ILE A 159 -21.66 3.38 -2.74
CA ILE A 159 -21.22 2.04 -3.17
C ILE A 159 -22.37 1.04 -2.99
N ARG A 160 -23.03 1.07 -1.83
CA ARG A 160 -24.14 0.16 -1.51
C ARG A 160 -25.30 0.34 -2.48
N GLN A 161 -25.68 1.57 -2.83
CA GLN A 161 -26.75 1.86 -3.78
C GLN A 161 -26.36 1.48 -5.22
N ALA A 162 -25.12 1.79 -5.62
CA ALA A 162 -24.66 1.56 -6.98
C ALA A 162 -24.45 0.09 -7.33
N LEU A 163 -24.00 -0.72 -6.36
CA LEU A 163 -23.71 -2.13 -6.56
C LEU A 163 -24.81 -3.05 -6.03
N GLU A 164 -25.69 -2.59 -5.14
CA GLU A 164 -26.73 -3.42 -4.49
C GLU A 164 -26.16 -4.68 -3.84
N VAL A 165 -25.03 -4.54 -3.15
CA VAL A 165 -24.33 -5.63 -2.45
C VAL A 165 -24.11 -5.30 -0.97
N GLU A 166 -23.76 -6.32 -0.18
CA GLU A 166 -23.29 -6.11 1.20
C GLU A 166 -21.93 -5.39 1.17
N VAL A 167 -21.84 -4.28 1.91
CA VAL A 167 -20.61 -3.51 2.08
C VAL A 167 -20.21 -3.61 3.55
N LEU A 168 -19.04 -4.18 3.82
CA LEU A 168 -18.48 -4.31 5.16
C LEU A 168 -17.38 -3.25 5.33
N ARG A 169 -17.43 -2.51 6.44
CA ARG A 169 -16.42 -1.49 6.75
C ARG A 169 -15.44 -2.05 7.75
N GLU A 170 -14.15 -1.97 7.44
CA GLU A 170 -13.06 -2.48 8.25
C GLU A 170 -12.17 -1.34 8.75
N ASP A 171 -11.60 -1.51 9.95
CA ASP A 171 -10.67 -0.55 10.54
C ASP A 171 -9.41 -0.37 9.67
N GLU A 172 -9.08 0.89 9.37
CA GLU A 172 -7.95 1.24 8.50
C GLU A 172 -6.62 0.72 9.04
N MET A 173 -6.39 0.90 10.35
CA MET A 173 -5.12 0.52 10.94
C MET A 173 -4.96 -0.99 10.99
N GLU A 174 -6.00 -1.72 11.37
CA GLU A 174 -5.99 -3.19 11.39
C GLU A 174 -5.71 -3.74 9.98
N CYS A 175 -6.37 -3.20 8.96
CA CYS A 175 -6.16 -3.59 7.57
C CYS A 175 -4.71 -3.32 7.11
N LEU A 176 -4.15 -2.15 7.43
CA LEU A 176 -2.74 -1.86 7.12
C LEU A 176 -1.79 -2.89 7.74
N ILE A 177 -2.01 -3.28 8.99
CA ILE A 177 -1.15 -4.25 9.67
C ILE A 177 -1.31 -5.65 9.07
N ILE A 178 -2.54 -6.12 8.85
CA ILE A 178 -2.80 -7.44 8.27
C ILE A 178 -2.19 -7.54 6.86
N GLY A 179 -2.36 -6.50 6.03
CA GLY A 179 -1.78 -6.49 4.69
C GLY A 179 -0.26 -6.47 4.69
N LEU A 180 0.36 -5.71 5.59
CA LEU A 180 1.82 -5.70 5.74
C LEU A 180 2.35 -7.04 6.22
N ASP A 181 1.74 -7.63 7.25
CA ASP A 181 2.16 -8.93 7.78
C ASP A 181 2.09 -10.01 6.69
N PHE A 182 1.01 -10.03 5.90
CA PHE A 182 0.86 -10.91 4.75
C PHE A 182 1.99 -10.74 3.74
N PHE A 183 2.34 -9.51 3.37
CA PHE A 183 3.43 -9.25 2.44
C PHE A 183 4.80 -9.68 2.97
N ILE A 184 5.07 -9.49 4.25
CA ILE A 184 6.36 -9.88 4.84
C ILE A 184 6.48 -11.42 4.94
N THR A 185 5.37 -12.11 5.22
CA THR A 185 5.39 -13.54 5.61
C THR A 185 5.03 -14.48 4.47
N GLU A 186 4.17 -14.08 3.53
CA GLU A 186 3.58 -14.98 2.55
C GLU A 186 4.02 -14.72 1.10
N ILE A 187 4.44 -13.49 0.77
CA ILE A 187 4.74 -13.12 -0.62
C ILE A 187 6.26 -13.01 -0.86
N PRO A 188 6.84 -13.91 -1.67
CA PRO A 188 8.26 -13.83 -2.04
C PRO A 188 8.59 -12.58 -2.85
N CYS A 189 9.82 -12.07 -2.70
CA CYS A 189 10.34 -10.93 -3.46
C CYS A 189 9.46 -9.66 -3.35
N GLU A 190 8.78 -9.48 -2.23
CA GLU A 190 7.91 -8.33 -1.96
C GLU A 190 8.64 -7.24 -1.18
N VAL A 191 9.31 -7.62 -0.09
CA VAL A 191 10.02 -6.71 0.81
C VAL A 191 11.47 -6.60 0.36
N PHE A 192 11.99 -5.37 0.32
CA PHE A 192 13.38 -5.11 -0.03
C PHE A 192 13.99 -3.96 0.77
N THR A 193 15.33 -3.90 0.78
CA THR A 193 16.08 -2.74 1.24
C THR A 193 16.65 -1.99 0.04
N TYR A 194 16.75 -0.67 0.16
CA TYR A 194 17.25 0.20 -0.91
C TYR A 194 18.65 0.72 -0.61
N SER A 195 19.53 0.68 -1.61
CA SER A 195 20.76 1.48 -1.68
C SER A 195 20.99 1.96 -3.12
N PRO A 196 21.80 3.02 -3.35
CA PRO A 196 22.15 3.43 -4.71
C PRO A 196 22.86 2.33 -5.51
N GLU A 197 23.66 1.49 -4.86
CA GLU A 197 24.45 0.42 -5.47
C GLU A 197 23.61 -0.84 -5.74
N ASP A 198 22.69 -1.16 -4.83
CA ASP A 198 21.71 -2.24 -4.96
C ASP A 198 20.30 -1.70 -4.66
N PRO A 199 19.55 -1.25 -5.69
CA PRO A 199 18.27 -0.58 -5.52
C PRO A 199 17.14 -1.46 -4.97
N MET A 200 17.23 -2.78 -5.12
CA MET A 200 16.17 -3.72 -4.71
C MET A 200 16.77 -5.01 -4.17
N GLN A 201 17.43 -4.92 -3.01
CA GLN A 201 17.91 -6.10 -2.31
C GLN A 201 16.73 -6.78 -1.58
N PHE A 202 16.18 -7.84 -2.17
CA PHE A 202 15.03 -8.55 -1.59
C PHE A 202 15.38 -9.26 -0.28
N VAL A 203 14.41 -9.26 0.63
CA VAL A 203 14.47 -9.93 1.92
C VAL A 203 13.59 -11.18 1.86
N GLU A 204 14.13 -12.31 2.30
CA GLU A 204 13.34 -13.54 2.38
C GLU A 204 12.19 -13.42 3.39
N ALA A 205 11.08 -14.05 3.04
CA ALA A 205 9.93 -14.17 3.93
C ALA A 205 10.32 -14.94 5.20
N ARG A 206 9.92 -14.42 6.36
CA ARG A 206 10.26 -15.00 7.67
C ARG A 206 9.09 -14.85 8.64
N PRO A 207 8.89 -15.80 9.57
CA PRO A 207 7.80 -15.73 10.54
C PRO A 207 8.10 -14.77 11.70
N ASP A 208 9.38 -14.58 12.06
CA ASP A 208 9.79 -13.68 13.13
C ASP A 208 9.97 -12.25 12.60
N ILE A 209 8.86 -11.52 12.50
CA ILE A 209 8.80 -10.17 11.92
C ILE A 209 8.78 -9.05 12.98
N TYR A 210 8.28 -9.34 14.17
CA TYR A 210 8.03 -8.37 15.23
C TYR A 210 9.25 -8.16 16.17
N PRO A 211 9.31 -7.02 16.89
CA PRO A 211 8.52 -5.83 16.69
C PRO A 211 9.05 -4.99 15.51
N TYR A 212 8.16 -4.22 14.88
CA TYR A 212 8.54 -3.28 13.83
C TYR A 212 7.75 -1.97 13.90
N LEU A 213 8.25 -0.96 13.19
CA LEU A 213 7.55 0.30 12.96
C LEU A 213 7.01 0.31 11.53
N LEU A 214 5.70 0.50 11.36
CA LEU A 214 5.13 0.89 10.07
C LEU A 214 5.04 2.42 10.02
N VAL A 215 5.66 3.01 9.00
CA VAL A 215 5.52 4.42 8.62
C VAL A 215 4.68 4.47 7.35
N ASN A 216 3.38 4.67 7.51
CA ASN A 216 2.44 4.76 6.39
C ASN A 216 2.35 6.21 5.89
N ILE A 217 2.86 6.46 4.68
CA ILE A 217 2.95 7.79 4.07
C ILE A 217 1.85 7.95 3.00
N GLY A 218 0.78 8.63 3.37
CA GLY A 218 -0.31 9.04 2.48
C GLY A 218 -0.40 10.56 2.37
N SER A 219 -1.62 11.11 2.41
CA SER A 219 -1.84 12.56 2.46
C SER A 219 -1.14 13.18 3.69
N GLY A 220 -1.25 12.52 4.84
CA GLY A 220 -0.38 12.71 6.02
C GLY A 220 0.44 11.45 6.30
N VAL A 221 1.08 11.37 7.47
CA VAL A 221 1.89 10.22 7.88
C VAL A 221 1.40 9.65 9.21
N SER A 222 1.18 8.35 9.25
CA SER A 222 0.88 7.60 10.47
C SER A 222 2.02 6.65 10.82
N MET A 223 2.42 6.64 12.08
CA MET A 223 3.49 5.80 12.59
C MET A 223 2.92 4.82 13.61
N VAL A 224 3.00 3.53 13.29
CA VAL A 224 2.36 2.45 14.04
C VAL A 224 3.41 1.47 14.50
N LYS A 225 3.54 1.32 15.82
CA LYS A 225 4.35 0.26 16.42
C LYS A 225 3.55 -1.02 16.37
N VAL A 226 4.15 -2.10 15.86
CA VAL A 226 3.56 -3.43 15.87
C VAL A 226 4.43 -4.36 16.71
N SER A 227 3.86 -4.89 17.77
CA SER A 227 4.57 -5.71 18.78
C SER A 227 4.32 -7.20 18.60
N GLY A 228 3.29 -7.57 17.84
CA GLY A 228 2.90 -8.95 17.58
C GLY A 228 1.66 -9.02 16.67
N PRO A 229 1.18 -10.22 16.36
CA PRO A 229 -0.02 -10.40 15.55
C PRO A 229 -1.21 -9.67 16.16
N ARG A 230 -1.81 -8.74 15.41
CA ARG A 230 -2.90 -7.86 15.87
C ARG A 230 -2.59 -7.04 17.14
N GLN A 231 -1.32 -6.88 17.51
CA GLN A 231 -0.90 -6.06 18.65
C GLN A 231 -0.16 -4.84 18.13
N TYR A 232 -0.89 -3.74 17.97
CA TYR A 232 -0.36 -2.51 17.39
C TYR A 232 -0.87 -1.26 18.10
N GLU A 233 -0.10 -0.19 17.99
CA GLU A 233 -0.39 1.11 18.59
C GLU A 233 0.07 2.23 17.65
N ARG A 234 -0.79 3.21 17.39
CA ARG A 234 -0.40 4.44 16.70
C ARG A 234 0.40 5.32 17.65
N ILE A 235 1.72 5.25 17.54
CA ILE A 235 2.65 5.97 18.42
C ILE A 235 2.93 7.41 17.99
N GLY A 236 2.56 7.78 16.77
CA GLY A 236 2.79 9.13 16.26
C GLY A 236 2.35 9.34 14.82
N GLY A 237 2.74 10.49 14.29
CA GLY A 237 2.49 10.89 12.91
C GLY A 237 2.87 12.33 12.65
N THR A 238 2.83 12.74 11.39
CA THR A 238 3.04 14.13 10.98
C THR A 238 2.02 14.50 9.91
N SER A 239 1.57 15.75 9.91
CA SER A 239 0.76 16.29 8.82
C SER A 239 1.59 16.59 7.56
N LEU A 240 2.92 16.66 7.69
CA LEU A 240 3.88 16.85 6.59
C LEU A 240 4.09 15.54 5.83
N GLY A 241 3.08 15.15 5.05
CA GLY A 241 3.09 13.94 4.22
C GLY A 241 3.08 14.25 2.72
N GLY A 242 2.59 13.30 1.94
CA GLY A 242 2.47 13.46 0.49
C GLY A 242 1.51 14.56 0.06
N GLY A 243 0.45 14.80 0.83
CA GLY A 243 -0.49 15.89 0.56
C GLY A 243 0.15 17.26 0.74
N THR A 244 1.08 17.41 1.69
CA THR A 244 1.85 18.65 1.85
C THR A 244 2.81 18.86 0.69
N LEU A 245 3.57 17.82 0.31
CA LEU A 245 4.49 17.92 -0.83
C LEU A 245 3.72 18.33 -2.09
N TRP A 246 2.63 17.61 -2.37
CA TRP A 246 1.81 17.86 -3.54
C TRP A 246 1.22 19.27 -3.53
N GLY A 247 0.55 19.67 -2.44
CA GLY A 247 -0.09 20.97 -2.35
C GLY A 247 0.91 22.13 -2.51
N LEU A 248 2.11 22.01 -1.97
CA LEU A 248 3.16 23.03 -2.16
C LEU A 248 3.70 23.04 -3.59
N LEU A 249 3.96 21.87 -4.18
CA LEU A 249 4.48 21.80 -5.54
C LEU A 249 3.48 22.26 -6.59
N SER A 250 2.18 21.98 -6.43
CA SER A 250 1.14 22.52 -7.32
C SER A 250 1.11 24.04 -7.30
N LEU A 251 1.35 24.66 -6.14
CA LEU A 251 1.40 26.12 -6.01
C LEU A 251 2.68 26.72 -6.59
N LEU A 252 3.81 26.01 -6.52
CA LEU A 252 5.13 26.58 -6.79
C LEU A 252 5.74 26.19 -8.14
N THR A 253 5.32 25.07 -8.75
CA THR A 253 6.04 24.46 -9.89
C THR A 253 5.18 24.23 -11.14
N GLY A 254 3.88 24.59 -11.09
CA GLY A 254 2.94 24.41 -12.20
C GLY A 254 2.64 22.94 -12.57
N ALA A 255 3.20 21.99 -11.83
CA ALA A 255 3.02 20.56 -12.06
C ALA A 255 1.57 20.14 -11.79
N ARG A 256 1.05 19.26 -12.66
CA ARG A 256 -0.38 18.91 -12.72
C ARG A 256 -0.71 17.61 -12.00
N ASN A 257 0.23 16.67 -11.98
CA ASN A 257 0.06 15.37 -11.35
C ASN A 257 1.33 14.96 -10.60
N PHE A 258 1.25 13.86 -9.86
CA PHE A 258 2.33 13.38 -9.00
C PHE A 258 3.58 12.96 -9.80
N GLU A 259 3.39 12.31 -10.95
CA GLU A 259 4.51 11.87 -11.79
C GLU A 259 5.30 13.06 -12.37
N ASP A 260 4.61 14.12 -12.79
CA ASP A 260 5.25 15.35 -13.25
C ASP A 260 6.12 15.97 -12.14
N MET A 261 5.64 15.97 -10.89
CA MET A 261 6.36 16.50 -9.74
C MET A 261 7.64 15.71 -9.45
N LEU A 262 7.56 14.38 -9.49
CA LEU A 262 8.73 13.51 -9.33
C LEU A 262 9.73 13.70 -10.48
N ARG A 263 9.24 13.80 -11.73
CA ARG A 263 10.07 14.05 -12.91
C ARG A 263 10.80 15.39 -12.86
N LEU A 264 10.17 16.42 -12.28
CA LEU A 264 10.83 17.70 -12.01
C LEU A 264 11.92 17.54 -10.94
N ALA A 265 11.62 16.86 -9.83
CA ALA A 265 12.58 16.63 -8.75
C ALA A 265 13.81 15.83 -9.20
N ASP A 266 13.64 14.89 -10.13
CA ASP A 266 14.75 14.11 -10.72
C ASP A 266 15.78 14.99 -11.42
N LYS A 267 15.31 16.03 -12.11
CA LYS A 267 16.15 16.95 -12.90
C LYS A 267 16.68 18.13 -12.09
N GLY A 268 16.18 18.33 -10.88
CA GLY A 268 16.49 19.48 -10.05
C GLY A 268 17.90 19.46 -9.45
N ASP A 269 18.33 20.63 -9.01
CA ASP A 269 19.44 20.84 -8.10
C ASP A 269 18.96 21.63 -6.89
N ASN A 270 18.84 20.95 -5.74
CA ASN A 270 18.34 21.60 -4.53
C ASN A 270 19.33 22.64 -3.97
N THR A 271 20.61 22.63 -4.37
CA THR A 271 21.62 23.53 -3.81
C THR A 271 21.42 25.00 -4.21
N SER A 272 20.61 25.28 -5.23
CA SER A 272 20.23 26.63 -5.59
C SER A 272 19.18 27.21 -4.62
N VAL A 273 18.34 26.36 -4.02
CA VAL A 273 17.18 26.69 -3.17
C VAL A 273 17.51 26.53 -1.67
N ASP A 274 18.21 25.46 -1.31
CA ASP A 274 18.54 25.09 0.06
C ASP A 274 19.83 25.73 0.55
N MET A 275 19.86 26.07 1.83
CA MET A 275 21.08 26.45 2.52
C MET A 275 21.72 25.20 3.14
N LEU A 276 22.94 24.90 2.74
CA LEU A 276 23.73 23.75 3.19
C LEU A 276 24.65 24.15 4.34
N VAL A 277 25.18 23.16 5.05
CA VAL A 277 26.19 23.37 6.10
C VAL A 277 27.42 24.10 5.55
N GLY A 278 27.86 23.76 4.33
CA GLY A 278 28.98 24.42 3.66
C GLY A 278 28.72 25.90 3.37
N ASP A 279 27.47 26.31 3.12
CA ASP A 279 27.13 27.73 2.91
C ASP A 279 27.28 28.56 4.20
N ILE A 280 27.20 27.91 5.37
CA ILE A 280 27.29 28.57 6.69
C ILE A 280 28.73 28.53 7.20
N TYR A 281 29.40 27.38 7.09
CA TYR A 281 30.70 27.13 7.72
C TYR A 281 31.89 27.11 6.73
N GLY A 282 31.64 27.14 5.42
CA GLY A 282 32.66 27.02 4.36
C GLY A 282 33.26 25.62 4.18
N THR A 283 33.02 24.71 5.12
CA THR A 283 33.55 23.34 5.17
C THR A 283 32.59 22.44 5.96
N ASP A 284 32.95 21.17 6.13
CA ASP A 284 32.27 20.24 7.02
C ASP A 284 32.23 20.75 8.46
N TYR A 285 31.11 20.53 9.15
CA TYR A 285 31.00 20.85 10.57
C TYR A 285 31.37 19.64 11.44
N GLY A 286 32.69 19.42 11.58
CA GLY A 286 33.26 18.23 12.21
C GLY A 286 32.89 18.02 13.69
N LYS A 287 32.54 19.07 14.45
CA LYS A 287 32.21 18.95 15.89
C LYS A 287 31.00 18.05 16.14
N ILE A 288 30.05 18.01 15.21
CA ILE A 288 28.82 17.21 15.32
C ILE A 288 28.64 16.25 14.14
N GLY A 289 29.69 16.09 13.31
CA GLY A 289 29.71 15.10 12.21
C GLY A 289 28.82 15.44 11.02
N LEU A 290 28.52 16.72 10.75
CA LEU A 290 27.75 17.12 9.58
C LEU A 290 28.65 17.44 8.39
N LYS A 291 28.35 16.87 7.23
CA LYS A 291 29.05 17.16 5.97
C LYS A 291 28.61 18.51 5.43
N SER A 292 29.49 19.17 4.70
CA SER A 292 29.23 20.44 3.99
C SER A 292 28.03 20.36 3.04
N THR A 293 27.78 19.18 2.46
CA THR A 293 26.63 18.92 1.57
C THR A 293 25.31 18.66 2.32
N THR A 294 25.33 18.55 3.64
CA THR A 294 24.09 18.37 4.43
C THR A 294 23.24 19.63 4.37
N ILE A 295 21.94 19.48 4.14
CA ILE A 295 20.97 20.58 4.17
C ILE A 295 20.87 21.08 5.62
N ALA A 296 21.18 22.36 5.84
CA ALA A 296 21.05 23.03 7.13
C ALA A 296 19.67 23.71 7.26
N SER A 297 19.19 24.33 6.18
CA SER A 297 17.86 24.93 6.10
C SER A 297 17.28 24.75 4.71
N SER A 298 16.25 23.91 4.61
CA SER A 298 15.44 23.80 3.40
C SER A 298 14.85 25.16 3.02
N PHE A 299 14.87 25.52 1.74
CA PHE A 299 14.44 26.83 1.21
C PHE A 299 15.20 28.05 1.76
N GLY A 300 16.30 27.85 2.49
CA GLY A 300 17.03 28.93 3.17
C GLY A 300 17.56 30.03 2.24
N LYS A 301 17.86 29.70 0.97
CA LYS A 301 18.36 30.68 -0.02
C LYS A 301 17.25 31.52 -0.64
N VAL A 302 16.00 31.04 -0.60
CA VAL A 302 14.84 31.74 -1.17
C VAL A 302 14.63 33.10 -0.51
N TYR A 303 14.61 33.12 0.82
CA TYR A 303 14.46 34.35 1.58
C TYR A 303 15.62 35.33 1.35
N LYS A 304 16.86 34.81 1.31
CA LYS A 304 18.07 35.62 1.11
C LYS A 304 18.06 36.30 -0.26
N ARG A 305 17.84 35.55 -1.34
CA ARG A 305 17.83 36.09 -2.70
C ARG A 305 16.68 37.07 -2.94
N LYS A 306 15.52 36.82 -2.34
CA LYS A 306 14.40 37.76 -2.41
C LYS A 306 14.77 39.12 -1.80
N ARG A 307 15.41 39.12 -0.63
CA ARG A 307 15.85 40.36 0.02
C ARG A 307 16.97 41.08 -0.72
N GLU A 308 17.87 40.32 -1.34
CA GLU A 308 18.93 40.90 -2.19
C GLU A 308 18.31 41.61 -3.40
N ALA A 309 17.37 40.95 -4.09
CA ALA A 309 16.64 41.54 -5.21
C ALA A 309 15.83 42.79 -4.82
N GLU A 310 15.17 42.79 -3.64
CA GLU A 310 14.45 43.96 -3.11
C GLU A 310 15.41 45.14 -2.88
N ARG A 311 16.59 44.90 -2.28
CA ARG A 311 17.60 45.94 -2.06
C ARG A 311 18.18 46.50 -3.36
N GLU A 312 18.50 45.62 -4.31
CA GLU A 312 19.00 46.05 -5.62
C GLU A 312 17.97 46.92 -6.35
N ALA A 313 16.68 46.57 -6.28
CA ALA A 313 15.61 47.38 -6.85
C ALA A 313 15.49 48.75 -6.16
N GLU A 314 15.65 48.82 -4.83
CA GLU A 314 15.67 50.08 -4.08
C GLU A 314 16.87 50.96 -4.46
N ASP A 315 18.06 50.39 -4.63
CA ASP A 315 19.29 51.11 -4.97
C ASP A 315 19.27 51.66 -6.42
N HIS A 316 18.64 50.94 -7.35
CA HIS A 316 18.47 51.40 -8.74
C HIS A 316 17.32 52.40 -8.94
N GLY A 317 16.31 52.40 -8.06
CA GLY A 317 15.21 53.38 -8.10
C GLY A 317 15.60 54.81 -7.67
N ASN A 318 16.69 54.96 -6.92
CA ASN A 318 17.15 56.26 -6.40
C ASN A 318 18.08 57.06 -7.34
N LEU A 319 18.45 56.52 -8.51
CA LEU A 319 19.36 57.18 -9.46
C LEU A 319 18.65 58.04 -10.53
N LEU A 320 17.32 58.10 -10.55
CA LEU A 320 16.54 58.95 -11.49
C LEU A 320 16.13 60.30 -10.89
N GLY A 321 16.62 60.63 -9.71
CA GLY A 321 16.17 61.77 -8.91
C GLY A 321 17.02 63.04 -8.95
N HIS A 322 17.77 63.36 -10.01
CA HIS A 322 18.29 64.72 -10.24
C HIS A 322 18.90 64.89 -11.64
N HIS A 323 18.14 65.44 -12.59
CA HIS A 323 18.59 66.48 -13.51
C HIS A 323 17.39 67.06 -14.29
N HIS A 324 17.04 68.31 -13.97
CA HIS A 324 16.19 69.17 -14.81
C HIS A 324 16.89 69.45 -16.14
N HIS A 325 16.23 69.23 -17.29
CA HIS A 325 16.14 70.17 -18.42
C HIS A 325 15.13 69.69 -19.50
N SER A 326 14.04 70.45 -19.62
CA SER A 326 13.18 70.83 -20.78
C SER A 326 13.02 69.96 -22.05
N ALA A 327 11.78 69.44 -22.23
CA ALA A 327 10.93 69.31 -23.46
C ALA A 327 11.28 68.32 -24.61
N PRO A 328 10.31 67.93 -25.48
CA PRO A 328 8.88 67.61 -25.27
C PRO A 328 8.54 66.14 -25.66
N ALA A 329 7.30 65.75 -25.38
CA ALA A 329 6.73 64.41 -25.53
C ALA A 329 6.92 63.76 -26.92
N VAL A 330 7.45 62.53 -26.91
CA VAL A 330 7.30 61.54 -27.99
C VAL A 330 6.80 60.26 -27.35
N SER A 331 5.61 59.83 -27.78
CA SER A 331 4.96 58.58 -27.41
C SER A 331 5.76 57.39 -27.92
N VAL A 332 6.29 56.57 -27.02
CA VAL A 332 6.96 55.31 -27.35
C VAL A 332 6.58 54.24 -26.31
N ASP A 333 5.67 53.38 -26.75
CA ASP A 333 5.53 51.93 -26.54
C ASP A 333 5.16 51.36 -25.14
N ASP A 334 3.87 51.02 -25.01
CA ASP A 334 3.31 50.07 -24.02
C ASP A 334 3.95 48.65 -24.14
N GLU A 335 4.61 48.32 -25.25
CA GLU A 335 5.30 47.03 -25.45
C GLU A 335 6.60 46.93 -24.63
N ALA A 336 7.28 48.04 -24.33
CA ALA A 336 8.51 48.03 -23.54
C ALA A 336 8.23 47.80 -22.03
N ALA A 337 7.07 48.23 -21.54
CA ALA A 337 6.64 48.00 -20.16
C ALA A 337 6.20 46.55 -19.91
N ALA A 338 5.52 45.93 -20.89
CA ALA A 338 5.18 44.51 -20.84
C ALA A 338 6.44 43.61 -20.95
N ALA A 339 7.38 43.97 -21.83
CA ALA A 339 8.65 43.26 -21.95
C ALA A 339 9.53 43.43 -20.70
N ALA A 340 9.52 44.58 -20.02
CA ALA A 340 10.25 44.78 -18.77
C ALA A 340 9.64 44.01 -17.59
N ALA A 341 8.30 43.92 -17.51
CA ALA A 341 7.59 43.13 -16.50
C ALA A 341 7.80 41.61 -16.68
N ASP A 342 7.81 41.13 -17.94
CA ASP A 342 8.11 39.73 -18.25
C ASP A 342 9.59 39.38 -18.01
N ASN A 343 10.52 40.33 -18.22
CA ASN A 343 11.96 40.11 -18.00
C ASN A 343 12.36 40.20 -16.50
N GLU A 344 11.64 40.98 -15.69
CA GLU A 344 11.81 40.98 -14.22
C GLU A 344 11.32 39.67 -13.57
N HIS A 345 10.26 39.06 -14.10
CA HIS A 345 9.74 37.78 -13.61
C HIS A 345 10.63 36.59 -14.00
N ALA A 346 11.22 36.64 -15.19
CA ALA A 346 12.08 35.58 -15.73
C ALA A 346 13.49 35.54 -15.10
N ALA A 347 14.02 36.67 -14.62
CA ALA A 347 15.39 36.78 -14.11
C ALA A 347 15.57 36.45 -12.61
N ARG A 348 14.48 36.26 -11.85
CA ARG A 348 14.51 36.15 -10.36
C ARG A 348 13.78 34.92 -9.78
N SER A 349 13.32 34.00 -10.63
CA SER A 349 12.56 32.81 -10.24
C SER A 349 13.45 31.58 -10.04
N PHE A 350 13.23 30.80 -8.97
CA PHE A 350 13.88 29.50 -8.80
C PHE A 350 13.31 28.51 -9.81
N LYS A 351 14.17 27.66 -10.39
CA LYS A 351 13.71 26.65 -11.35
C LYS A 351 12.69 25.71 -10.68
N PRO A 352 11.56 25.40 -11.33
CA PRO A 352 10.57 24.46 -10.80
C PRO A 352 11.19 23.11 -10.39
N GLU A 353 12.18 22.63 -11.16
CA GLU A 353 12.92 21.40 -10.88
C GLU A 353 13.68 21.47 -9.54
N ASP A 354 14.37 22.58 -9.28
CA ASP A 354 15.16 22.79 -8.06
C ASP A 354 14.26 22.89 -6.83
N VAL A 355 13.13 23.60 -6.97
CA VAL A 355 12.06 23.71 -5.96
C VAL A 355 11.47 22.34 -5.66
N SER A 356 11.16 21.55 -6.70
CA SER A 356 10.67 20.17 -6.56
C SER A 356 11.63 19.29 -5.79
N LYS A 357 12.91 19.32 -6.13
CA LYS A 357 13.93 18.50 -5.44
C LYS A 357 14.12 18.93 -3.99
N SER A 358 14.18 20.23 -3.72
CA SER A 358 14.30 20.76 -2.36
C SER A 358 13.11 20.34 -1.49
N LEU A 359 11.86 20.49 -1.95
CA LEU A 359 10.69 20.08 -1.17
C LEU A 359 10.63 18.57 -0.97
N LEU A 360 10.97 17.77 -1.99
CA LEU A 360 11.03 16.32 -1.87
C LEU A 360 12.01 15.91 -0.75
N TYR A 361 13.19 16.51 -0.71
CA TYR A 361 14.16 16.29 0.36
C TYR A 361 13.68 16.80 1.71
N ALA A 362 13.07 17.98 1.78
CA ALA A 362 12.56 18.54 3.03
C ALA A 362 11.53 17.61 3.69
N VAL A 363 10.53 17.18 2.92
CA VAL A 363 9.46 16.28 3.40
C VAL A 363 10.02 14.91 3.74
N SER A 364 10.81 14.30 2.82
CA SER A 364 11.34 12.94 3.03
C SER A 364 12.31 12.86 4.21
N ASN A 365 13.23 13.83 4.35
CA ASN A 365 14.14 13.86 5.50
C ASN A 365 13.40 14.08 6.82
N ASN A 366 12.36 14.92 6.83
CA ASN A 366 11.55 15.14 8.04
C ASN A 366 10.82 13.85 8.46
N ILE A 367 10.20 13.15 7.51
CA ILE A 367 9.56 11.86 7.76
C ILE A 367 10.59 10.84 8.28
N GLY A 368 11.75 10.73 7.62
CA GLY A 368 12.82 9.82 8.03
C GLY A 368 13.35 10.10 9.44
N GLN A 369 13.54 11.38 9.80
CA GLN A 369 13.99 11.76 11.13
C GLN A 369 12.95 11.45 12.21
N ILE A 370 11.67 11.78 11.99
CA ILE A 370 10.59 11.49 12.94
C ILE A 370 10.44 9.96 13.10
N ALA A 371 10.50 9.20 12.01
CA ALA A 371 10.48 7.74 12.03
C ALA A 371 11.65 7.17 12.84
N TYR A 372 12.87 7.70 12.66
CA TYR A 372 14.02 7.35 13.47
C TYR A 372 13.79 7.61 14.96
N LEU A 373 13.28 8.80 15.32
CA LEU A 373 13.05 9.17 16.73
C LEU A 373 12.01 8.26 17.40
N HIS A 374 10.94 7.91 16.70
CA HIS A 374 9.97 6.93 17.19
C HIS A 374 10.58 5.54 17.30
N ALA A 375 11.34 5.09 16.29
CA ALA A 375 12.00 3.80 16.35
C ALA A 375 13.03 3.73 17.49
N GLU A 376 13.71 4.84 17.80
CA GLU A 376 14.64 4.94 18.93
C GLU A 376 13.90 4.87 20.27
N LYS A 377 12.90 5.72 20.46
CA LYS A 377 12.07 5.76 21.69
C LYS A 377 11.45 4.41 22.03
N HIS A 378 11.06 3.63 21.02
CA HIS A 378 10.37 2.35 21.20
C HIS A 378 11.29 1.13 20.97
N ASN A 379 12.60 1.32 20.82
CA ASN A 379 13.60 0.27 20.59
C ASN A 379 13.25 -0.66 19.41
N LEU A 380 12.82 -0.07 18.29
CA LEU A 380 12.46 -0.76 17.05
C LEU A 380 13.65 -0.70 16.09
N LYS A 381 14.07 -1.87 15.60
CA LYS A 381 15.17 -1.99 14.62
C LYS A 381 14.70 -1.99 13.18
N ARG A 382 13.47 -2.45 12.94
CA ARG A 382 12.89 -2.66 11.61
C ARG A 382 11.84 -1.59 11.35
N ILE A 383 12.02 -0.82 10.28
CA ILE A 383 11.12 0.27 9.90
C ILE A 383 10.63 0.01 8.48
N TYR A 384 9.35 -0.27 8.33
CA TYR A 384 8.69 -0.47 7.04
C TYR A 384 8.04 0.83 6.60
N PHE A 385 8.39 1.28 5.40
CA PHE A 385 7.76 2.43 4.77
C PHE A 385 6.69 1.92 3.81
N GLY A 386 5.45 2.34 4.06
CA GLY A 386 4.28 2.02 3.24
C GLY A 386 3.56 3.28 2.76
N GLY A 387 2.48 3.09 2.02
CA GLY A 387 1.64 4.15 1.48
C GLY A 387 2.06 4.60 0.08
N SER A 388 1.17 5.33 -0.60
CA SER A 388 1.30 5.67 -2.02
C SER A 388 2.27 6.82 -2.32
N PHE A 389 2.88 7.43 -1.31
CA PHE A 389 3.81 8.55 -1.50
C PHE A 389 5.16 8.14 -2.09
N ILE A 390 5.65 6.95 -1.75
CA ILE A 390 7.00 6.54 -2.17
C ILE A 390 6.99 6.30 -3.68
N GLY A 391 5.95 5.66 -4.21
CA GLY A 391 5.70 5.49 -5.64
C GLY A 391 6.83 4.76 -6.36
N GLY A 392 7.59 3.91 -5.66
CA GLY A 392 8.82 3.31 -6.19
C GLY A 392 9.92 4.33 -6.58
N HIS A 393 9.80 5.59 -6.16
CA HIS A 393 10.71 6.64 -6.57
C HIS A 393 12.06 6.52 -5.85
N ARG A 394 13.12 6.33 -6.64
CA ARG A 394 14.47 6.02 -6.17
C ARG A 394 15.00 7.05 -5.18
N GLN A 395 14.81 8.34 -5.45
CA GLN A 395 15.33 9.41 -4.62
C GLN A 395 14.60 9.48 -3.28
N THR A 396 13.30 9.20 -3.27
CA THR A 396 12.49 9.16 -2.04
C THR A 396 12.97 8.01 -1.16
N MET A 397 13.08 6.80 -1.71
CA MET A 397 13.59 5.63 -1.00
C MET A 397 15.03 5.83 -0.51
N ASN A 398 15.90 6.40 -1.36
CA ASN A 398 17.27 6.72 -0.98
C ASN A 398 17.33 7.68 0.20
N THR A 399 16.52 8.74 0.17
CA THR A 399 16.50 9.76 1.23
C THR A 399 16.03 9.17 2.56
N LEU A 400 14.95 8.38 2.53
CA LEU A 400 14.43 7.69 3.71
C LEU A 400 15.43 6.68 4.27
N ALA A 401 16.00 5.82 3.41
CA ALA A 401 16.99 4.82 3.81
C ALA A 401 18.25 5.47 4.38
N TYR A 402 18.75 6.52 3.72
CA TYR A 402 19.90 7.29 4.19
C TYR A 402 19.62 7.95 5.53
N ALA A 403 18.46 8.59 5.71
CA ALA A 403 18.09 9.24 6.97
C ALA A 403 18.08 8.24 8.14
N ILE A 404 17.44 7.07 7.96
CA ILE A 404 17.42 6.02 8.99
C ILE A 404 18.84 5.53 9.30
N LYS A 405 19.64 5.22 8.28
CA LYS A 405 21.01 4.73 8.47
C LYS A 405 21.91 5.76 9.13
N PHE A 406 21.81 7.03 8.72
CA PHE A 406 22.60 8.14 9.24
C PHE A 406 22.32 8.38 10.72
N TRP A 407 21.05 8.59 11.09
CA TRP A 407 20.68 8.92 12.47
C TRP A 407 20.87 7.73 13.43
N SER A 408 20.66 6.50 12.96
CA SER A 408 20.87 5.30 13.76
C SER A 408 22.31 4.77 13.76
N LYS A 409 23.25 5.41 13.05
CA LYS A 409 24.61 4.90 12.83
C LYS A 409 24.63 3.44 12.31
N GLY A 410 23.62 3.07 11.52
CA GLY A 410 23.44 1.74 10.94
C GLY A 410 22.76 0.70 11.84
N GLU A 411 22.30 1.06 13.04
CA GLU A 411 21.63 0.11 13.94
C GLU A 411 20.18 -0.21 13.55
N LYS A 412 19.55 0.63 12.72
CA LYS A 412 18.17 0.47 12.25
C LYS A 412 18.14 0.33 10.73
N GLN A 413 17.17 -0.45 10.25
CA GLN A 413 17.01 -0.76 8.83
C GLN A 413 15.66 -0.27 8.32
N ALA A 414 15.71 0.43 7.18
CA ALA A 414 14.55 0.81 6.38
C ALA A 414 14.21 -0.32 5.39
N TYR A 415 12.92 -0.67 5.31
CA TYR A 415 12.36 -1.65 4.39
C TYR A 415 11.27 -0.99 3.55
N PHE A 416 11.18 -1.41 2.29
CA PHE A 416 10.22 -0.96 1.30
C PHE A 416 9.47 -2.16 0.73
N LEU A 417 8.33 -1.90 0.08
CA LEU A 417 7.44 -2.92 -0.47
C LEU A 417 7.14 -2.59 -1.94
N ARG A 418 6.94 -3.61 -2.76
CA ARG A 418 6.50 -3.41 -4.15
C ARG A 418 5.04 -2.98 -4.21
N HIS A 419 4.24 -3.43 -3.23
CA HIS A 419 2.82 -3.11 -3.09
C HIS A 419 2.53 -2.18 -1.91
N GLU A 420 3.46 -1.26 -1.62
CA GLU A 420 3.40 -0.29 -0.52
C GLU A 420 2.07 0.47 -0.39
N GLY A 421 1.42 0.79 -1.52
CA GLY A 421 0.15 1.53 -1.55
C GLY A 421 -1.10 0.69 -1.27
N TYR A 422 -0.96 -0.64 -1.13
CA TYR A 422 -2.08 -1.59 -1.13
C TYR A 422 -2.29 -2.32 0.19
N LEU A 423 -1.51 -1.99 1.23
CA LEU A 423 -1.59 -2.63 2.53
C LEU A 423 -3.03 -2.68 3.08
N GLY A 424 -3.74 -1.55 3.04
CA GLY A 424 -5.12 -1.44 3.53
C GLY A 424 -6.09 -2.32 2.73
N ALA A 425 -6.04 -2.25 1.40
CA ALA A 425 -6.93 -3.03 0.54
C ALA A 425 -6.68 -4.54 0.65
N VAL A 426 -5.41 -4.95 0.74
CA VAL A 426 -5.05 -6.36 0.98
C VAL A 426 -5.50 -6.83 2.36
N GLY A 427 -5.31 -6.01 3.41
CA GLY A 427 -5.84 -6.32 4.72
C GLY A 427 -7.35 -6.51 4.73
N ALA A 428 -8.10 -5.60 4.09
CA ALA A 428 -9.55 -5.70 3.94
C ALA A 428 -9.96 -6.96 3.18
N PHE A 429 -9.23 -7.33 2.12
CA PHE A 429 -9.41 -8.58 1.38
C PHE A 429 -9.26 -9.80 2.30
N LEU A 430 -8.15 -9.89 3.04
CA LEU A 430 -7.82 -11.04 3.89
C LEU A 430 -8.77 -11.21 5.07
N LYS A 431 -9.42 -10.13 5.53
CA LYS A 431 -10.37 -10.14 6.65
C LYS A 431 -11.73 -10.76 6.33
N ARG A 432 -12.08 -10.98 5.05
CA ARG A 432 -13.39 -11.54 4.71
C ARG A 432 -13.58 -12.92 5.36
N GLN A 433 -14.66 -13.11 6.13
CA GLN A 433 -15.03 -14.43 6.64
C GLN A 433 -16.35 -14.90 6.03
N PRO A 434 -16.37 -15.97 5.19
CA PRO A 434 -17.60 -16.44 4.55
C PRO A 434 -18.73 -16.71 5.56
N ARG A 435 -19.99 -16.47 5.16
CA ARG A 435 -21.19 -16.84 5.95
C ARG A 435 -21.16 -18.37 6.13
N ASN A 436 -20.84 -18.86 7.35
CA ASN A 436 -20.65 -20.26 7.81
C ASN A 436 -19.24 -20.63 8.27
N TRP A 437 -18.30 -19.68 8.29
CA TRP A 437 -16.98 -19.88 8.91
C TRP A 437 -17.12 -20.39 10.36
N GLY A 438 -16.51 -21.54 10.67
CA GLY A 438 -16.55 -22.17 12.01
C GLY A 438 -17.77 -23.04 12.34
N ARG A 439 -18.74 -23.24 11.43
CA ARG A 439 -19.80 -24.26 11.62
C ARG A 439 -19.42 -25.58 10.97
N ARG A 440 -19.63 -26.70 11.67
CA ARG A 440 -19.33 -28.10 11.29
C ARG A 440 -19.84 -28.59 9.90
N ASN A 441 -20.54 -27.77 9.13
CA ASN A 441 -21.19 -28.15 7.87
C ASN A 441 -20.45 -27.68 6.61
N SER A 442 -19.24 -27.11 6.73
CA SER A 442 -18.45 -26.64 5.57
C SER A 442 -17.92 -27.75 4.65
N VAL A 443 -18.17 -29.04 4.98
CA VAL A 443 -17.59 -30.20 4.28
C VAL A 443 -18.64 -31.04 3.53
N GLU A 444 -19.95 -30.78 3.70
CA GLU A 444 -21.01 -31.61 3.08
C GLU A 444 -21.57 -31.04 1.75
N GLY A 445 -20.83 -30.15 1.09
CA GLY A 445 -21.21 -29.59 -0.22
C GLY A 445 -20.66 -30.34 -1.43
N VAL A 446 -19.74 -31.28 -1.25
CA VAL A 446 -19.15 -32.06 -2.37
C VAL A 446 -19.90 -33.37 -2.48
N GLY A 447 -20.75 -33.46 -3.52
CA GLY A 447 -21.65 -34.59 -3.75
C GLY A 447 -20.95 -35.95 -3.68
N ALA A 448 -21.31 -36.75 -2.68
CA ALA A 448 -21.09 -38.18 -2.70
C ALA A 448 -22.06 -38.79 -3.71
N VAL A 449 -21.62 -38.92 -4.96
CA VAL A 449 -22.21 -39.86 -5.92
C VAL A 449 -22.10 -41.25 -5.30
N ARG A 450 -23.21 -41.79 -4.79
CA ARG A 450 -23.27 -43.17 -4.32
C ARG A 450 -23.07 -44.10 -5.52
N PRO A 451 -22.13 -45.06 -5.48
CA PRO A 451 -22.03 -46.05 -6.53
C PRO A 451 -23.23 -47.00 -6.42
N VAL A 452 -23.98 -47.10 -7.50
CA VAL A 452 -24.97 -48.17 -7.71
C VAL A 452 -24.18 -49.45 -8.00
N PHE A 453 -24.14 -50.37 -7.03
CA PHE A 453 -23.83 -51.77 -7.30
C PHE A 453 -25.11 -52.59 -7.10
N GLY A 454 -25.57 -53.19 -8.20
CA GLY A 454 -26.72 -54.07 -8.22
C GLY A 454 -26.40 -55.49 -7.75
N GLY A 455 -27.37 -56.09 -7.07
CA GLY A 455 -27.77 -57.48 -7.26
C GLY A 455 -27.11 -58.56 -6.39
N ALA A 456 -27.84 -59.05 -5.38
CA ALA A 456 -28.00 -60.49 -5.11
C ALA A 456 -29.16 -60.79 -4.11
N VAL A 457 -30.24 -61.35 -4.66
CA VAL A 457 -31.15 -62.44 -4.21
C VAL A 457 -31.61 -62.55 -2.73
N PRO A 458 -32.94 -62.74 -2.48
CA PRO A 458 -33.50 -62.87 -1.13
C PRO A 458 -33.48 -64.32 -0.60
N ALA A 459 -33.16 -64.49 0.69
CA ALA A 459 -33.41 -65.72 1.42
C ALA A 459 -34.67 -65.55 2.30
N GLY A 460 -35.66 -66.41 2.07
CA GLY A 460 -36.92 -66.44 2.81
C GLY A 460 -36.94 -67.40 4.00
N ARG A 461 -38.10 -67.33 4.69
CA ARG A 461 -38.62 -68.15 5.81
C ARG A 461 -37.97 -67.83 7.17
N VAL A 462 -38.70 -67.75 8.28
CA VAL A 462 -39.76 -68.66 8.76
C VAL A 462 -40.77 -67.91 9.65
N SER A 463 -42.03 -68.31 9.49
CA SER A 463 -43.22 -68.03 10.31
C SER A 463 -43.20 -68.68 11.69
N ASN A 464 -43.66 -67.96 12.72
CA ASN A 464 -44.39 -68.45 13.91
C ASN A 464 -45.12 -67.21 14.46
N GLY A 465 -46.42 -67.17 14.76
CA GLY A 465 -47.37 -68.21 15.08
C GLY A 465 -47.99 -67.91 16.45
N GLY A 466 -49.14 -67.21 16.45
CA GLY A 466 -50.20 -67.33 17.48
C GLY A 466 -50.06 -66.55 18.80
N GLY A 467 -51.12 -65.82 19.17
CA GLY A 467 -51.30 -65.33 20.55
C GLY A 467 -52.33 -64.21 20.71
N VAL A 468 -53.58 -64.59 20.92
CA VAL A 468 -54.78 -63.76 21.20
C VAL A 468 -54.70 -63.09 22.57
N GLY A 469 -55.29 -61.89 22.75
CA GLY A 469 -55.52 -61.33 24.09
C GLY A 469 -56.11 -59.90 24.14
N GLU A 470 -57.42 -59.84 24.35
CA GLU A 470 -58.33 -58.71 24.61
C GLU A 470 -57.93 -57.65 25.66
N ARG A 471 -58.61 -56.48 25.54
CA ARG A 471 -59.11 -55.54 26.58
C ARG A 471 -58.14 -54.59 27.30
N VAL A 472 -58.51 -53.39 27.79
CA VAL A 472 -59.57 -52.36 27.62
C VAL A 472 -59.25 -51.28 28.70
N VAL A 473 -59.75 -50.05 28.50
CA VAL A 473 -59.86 -48.86 29.39
C VAL A 473 -58.62 -47.97 29.59
N GLY A 474 -58.83 -46.66 29.37
CA GLY A 474 -58.03 -45.57 29.92
C GLY A 474 -58.03 -44.34 29.05
#